data_AF-A0A2V1AR83-F1
#
_entry.id   AF-A0A2V1AR83-F1
#
_cell.length_a   1.000
_cell.length_b   1.000
_cell.length_c   1.000
_cell.angle_alpha   90.00
_cell.angle_beta   90.00
_cell.angle_gamma   90.00
#
_symmetry.space_group_name_H-M   'P 1'
#
loop_
_entity.id
_entity.type
_entity.pdbx_description
1 polymer ?
#
loop_
_entity_poly.entity_id
_entity_poly.type
_entity_poly.pdbx_seq_one_letter_code
_entity_poly.pdbx_strand_id
1 'polypeptide(L)'
;MESDSDEDIEAFDIFRDLDIDLMDVFTRSQRAELRRMARMHNLRTTADFVRMFQQQRNERIVKLYWLFGFFPLPNVNYSLLWQRHRPADLVRSSMRLFLAISAAAVRLSRLFVYGIAVFQWLRDILQAVLIYSSMVTFSPNFFVDIETYVFRDTQALLQPRNGTSNWLDTLPINDGNVFDWNLWTMILRDMVSSTVRIQCTKAEDASKTCVIDRNSLIFRFSDVIALHFPIFDRLPSPVLTILVVLLYLVYGFAGQMISFNVLIYYMMQLFSRFNGMITIITGVGKIVWHNGTEMIM
;
A
#
# COMPACT_ATOMS: atom_id res chain seq x y z
N MET A 1 28.58 -10.09 39.47
CA MET A 1 27.11 -9.97 39.54
C MET A 1 26.64 -9.79 38.12
N GLU A 2 26.46 -10.91 37.45
CA GLU A 2 25.76 -11.08 36.16
C GLU A 2 24.35 -10.46 36.28
N SER A 3 23.97 -9.56 35.37
CA SER A 3 23.21 -9.87 34.14
C SER A 3 21.83 -10.43 34.47
N ASP A 4 20.81 -9.55 34.50
CA ASP A 4 19.40 -9.89 34.29
C ASP A 4 18.60 -8.58 34.12
N SER A 5 18.59 -8.01 32.91
CA SER A 5 17.59 -6.97 32.57
C SER A 5 17.37 -6.74 31.07
N ASP A 6 17.63 -7.72 30.18
CA ASP A 6 17.51 -7.53 28.71
C ASP A 6 16.68 -8.60 27.99
N GLU A 7 15.80 -9.34 28.66
CA GLU A 7 14.87 -10.28 28.01
C GLU A 7 13.42 -10.00 28.41
N ASP A 8 12.78 -8.98 27.84
CA ASP A 8 11.31 -8.83 27.96
C ASP A 8 10.65 -8.04 26.80
N ILE A 9 11.32 -7.90 25.65
CA ILE A 9 10.77 -7.17 24.48
C ILE A 9 10.54 -8.06 23.24
N GLU A 10 10.95 -9.32 23.25
CA GLU A 10 10.79 -10.24 22.12
C GLU A 10 9.89 -11.43 22.41
N ALA A 11 8.58 -11.23 22.64
CA ALA A 11 7.57 -12.31 22.45
C ALA A 11 6.10 -11.86 22.51
N PHE A 12 5.73 -10.62 22.17
CA PHE A 12 4.32 -10.29 21.90
C PHE A 12 3.94 -10.72 20.48
N ASP A 13 3.98 -12.02 20.23
CA ASP A 13 3.58 -12.62 18.97
C ASP A 13 2.06 -12.75 18.92
N ILE A 14 1.42 -11.66 18.47
CA ILE A 14 -0.03 -11.51 18.31
C ILE A 14 -0.62 -12.65 17.46
N PHE A 15 0.17 -13.25 16.57
CA PHE A 15 -0.28 -14.37 15.73
C PHE A 15 -0.35 -15.70 16.49
N ARG A 16 0.53 -15.89 17.49
CA ARG A 16 0.53 -17.09 18.34
C ARG A 16 -0.70 -17.13 19.24
N ASP A 17 -1.10 -15.99 19.81
CA ASP A 17 -2.34 -15.90 20.60
C ASP A 17 -3.59 -15.98 19.72
N LEU A 18 -3.56 -15.47 18.48
CA LEU A 18 -4.67 -15.60 17.54
C LEU A 18 -4.90 -17.07 17.15
N ASP A 19 -3.81 -17.81 16.88
CA ASP A 19 -3.88 -19.23 16.52
C ASP A 19 -4.26 -20.09 17.72
N ILE A 20 -3.78 -19.78 18.93
CA ILE A 20 -4.17 -20.48 20.16
C ILE A 20 -5.65 -20.23 20.50
N ASP A 21 -6.16 -19.00 20.35
CA ASP A 21 -7.57 -18.68 20.60
C ASP A 21 -8.50 -19.28 19.54
N LEU A 22 -8.08 -19.31 18.27
CA LEU A 22 -8.84 -19.99 17.20
C LEU A 22 -8.87 -21.52 17.43
N MET A 23 -7.72 -22.12 17.79
CA MET A 23 -7.60 -23.54 18.10
C MET A 23 -8.38 -23.90 19.38
N ASP A 24 -8.40 -23.03 20.40
CA ASP A 24 -9.17 -23.28 21.62
C ASP A 24 -10.69 -23.10 21.39
N VAL A 25 -11.10 -22.18 20.52
CA VAL A 25 -12.51 -22.05 20.07
C VAL A 25 -12.93 -23.27 19.25
N PHE A 26 -12.09 -23.76 18.33
CA PHE A 26 -12.38 -24.96 17.54
C PHE A 26 -12.38 -26.22 18.40
N THR A 27 -11.44 -26.37 19.33
CA THR A 27 -11.40 -27.53 20.22
C THR A 27 -12.46 -27.49 21.32
N ARG A 28 -12.89 -26.31 21.80
CA ARG A 28 -14.06 -26.18 22.69
C ARG A 28 -15.37 -26.49 21.98
N SER A 29 -15.54 -26.06 20.72
CA SER A 29 -16.73 -26.42 19.94
C SER A 29 -16.78 -27.93 19.68
N GLN A 30 -15.65 -28.53 19.28
CA GLN A 30 -15.54 -29.97 19.05
C GLN A 30 -15.66 -30.79 20.34
N ARG A 31 -15.09 -30.35 21.47
CA ARG A 31 -15.25 -31.04 22.78
C ARG A 31 -16.67 -30.90 23.33
N ALA A 32 -17.36 -29.79 23.07
CA ALA A 32 -18.77 -29.64 23.42
C ALA A 32 -19.67 -30.54 22.55
N GLU A 33 -19.33 -30.70 21.27
CA GLU A 33 -20.00 -31.65 20.37
C GLU A 33 -19.70 -33.11 20.74
N LEU A 34 -18.45 -33.45 21.06
CA LEU A 34 -18.04 -34.78 21.53
C LEU A 34 -18.70 -35.14 22.87
N ARG A 35 -18.83 -34.19 23.81
CA ARG A 35 -19.58 -34.41 25.07
C ARG A 35 -21.09 -34.51 24.85
N ARG A 36 -21.63 -33.93 23.79
CA ARG A 36 -23.01 -34.14 23.34
C ARG A 36 -23.18 -35.50 22.66
N MET A 37 -22.25 -35.91 21.80
CA MET A 37 -22.22 -37.24 21.17
C MET A 37 -22.09 -38.36 22.21
N ALA A 38 -21.22 -38.20 23.22
CA ALA A 38 -21.05 -39.16 24.31
C ALA A 38 -22.29 -39.30 25.20
N ARG A 39 -23.03 -38.21 25.44
CA ARG A 39 -24.33 -38.27 26.14
C ARG A 39 -25.45 -38.88 25.30
N MET A 40 -25.38 -38.74 23.97
CA MET A 40 -26.38 -39.31 23.06
C MET A 40 -26.11 -40.76 22.66
N HIS A 41 -24.90 -41.28 22.89
CA HIS A 41 -24.56 -42.69 22.62
C HIS A 41 -25.30 -43.70 23.52
N ASN A 42 -25.90 -43.23 24.63
CA ASN A 42 -26.78 -44.01 25.51
C ASN A 42 -28.23 -44.10 25.02
N LEU A 43 -28.61 -43.39 23.95
CA LEU A 43 -29.91 -43.54 23.29
C LEU A 43 -29.74 -44.46 22.09
N ARG A 44 -30.02 -45.74 22.29
CA ARG A 44 -30.01 -46.80 21.26
C ARG A 44 -31.13 -46.56 20.24
N THR A 45 -30.90 -45.69 19.26
CA THR A 45 -31.55 -45.69 17.94
C THR A 45 -30.91 -44.59 17.07
N THR A 46 -30.09 -44.99 16.10
CA THR A 46 -29.59 -44.09 15.04
C THR A 46 -30.73 -43.41 14.29
N ALA A 47 -31.92 -44.03 14.22
CA ALA A 47 -33.13 -43.46 13.64
C ALA A 47 -33.71 -42.28 14.44
N ASP A 48 -33.70 -42.34 15.77
CA ASP A 48 -34.15 -41.22 16.61
C ASP A 48 -33.12 -40.11 16.68
N PHE A 49 -31.82 -40.44 16.54
CA PHE A 49 -30.76 -39.47 16.34
C PHE A 49 -30.98 -38.69 15.03
N VAL A 50 -31.24 -39.38 13.91
CA VAL A 50 -31.53 -38.72 12.63
C VAL A 50 -32.82 -37.90 12.71
N ARG A 51 -33.86 -38.38 13.40
CA ARG A 51 -35.10 -37.61 13.62
C ARG A 51 -34.87 -36.38 14.51
N MET A 52 -34.10 -36.48 15.60
CA MET A 52 -33.76 -35.34 16.44
C MET A 52 -32.88 -34.33 15.71
N PHE A 53 -31.92 -34.77 14.90
CA PHE A 53 -31.13 -33.88 14.06
C PHE A 53 -31.98 -33.26 12.95
N GLN A 54 -32.91 -33.99 12.33
CA GLN A 54 -33.86 -33.43 11.36
C GLN A 54 -34.83 -32.43 12.01
N GLN A 55 -35.34 -32.71 13.21
CA GLN A 55 -36.15 -31.76 13.98
C GLN A 55 -35.35 -30.52 14.38
N GLN A 56 -34.13 -30.66 14.90
CA GLN A 56 -33.26 -29.51 15.21
C GLN A 56 -32.87 -28.71 13.96
N ARG A 57 -32.70 -29.36 12.80
CA ARG A 57 -32.41 -28.68 11.52
C ARG A 57 -33.63 -27.93 11.00
N ASN A 58 -34.84 -28.45 11.25
CA ASN A 58 -36.10 -27.81 10.90
C ASN A 58 -36.51 -26.67 11.86
N GLU A 59 -36.07 -26.73 13.13
CA GLU A 59 -36.28 -25.72 14.17
C GLU A 59 -35.17 -24.65 14.26
N ARG A 60 -34.45 -24.39 13.15
CA ARG A 60 -33.49 -23.28 13.13
C ARG A 60 -34.23 -21.94 13.21
N ILE A 61 -33.89 -21.16 14.22
CA ILE A 61 -34.42 -19.81 14.51
C ILE A 61 -34.16 -18.85 13.34
N VAL A 62 -33.04 -19.05 12.63
CA VAL A 62 -32.66 -18.31 11.43
C VAL A 62 -32.45 -19.29 10.26
N LYS A 63 -33.21 -19.10 9.18
CA LYS A 63 -33.05 -19.83 7.91
C LYS A 63 -32.52 -18.85 6.87
N LEU A 64 -31.38 -19.15 6.27
CA LEU A 64 -30.85 -18.35 5.16
C LEU A 64 -31.49 -18.81 3.85
N TYR A 65 -32.28 -17.95 3.23
CA TYR A 65 -32.81 -18.14 1.89
C TYR A 65 -31.95 -17.38 0.90
N TRP A 66 -31.50 -18.07 -0.14
CA TRP A 66 -30.72 -17.46 -1.20
C TRP A 66 -31.66 -16.87 -2.23
N LEU A 67 -31.75 -15.55 -2.30
CA LEU A 67 -32.48 -14.85 -3.35
C LEU A 67 -31.61 -14.85 -4.61
N PHE A 68 -32.11 -15.40 -5.71
CA PHE A 68 -31.42 -15.51 -7.00
C PHE A 68 -30.03 -16.18 -6.94
N GLY A 69 -29.74 -16.99 -5.92
CA GLY A 69 -28.46 -17.69 -5.77
C GLY A 69 -27.27 -16.82 -5.34
N PHE A 70 -27.44 -15.50 -5.22
CA PHE A 70 -26.34 -14.56 -4.90
C PHE A 70 -26.49 -13.88 -3.54
N PHE A 71 -27.71 -13.57 -3.10
CA PHE A 71 -27.92 -12.82 -1.85
C PHE A 71 -28.52 -13.72 -0.75
N PRO A 72 -27.77 -14.01 0.33
CA PRO A 72 -28.29 -14.74 1.47
C PRO A 72 -29.16 -13.82 2.34
N LEU A 73 -30.49 -13.97 2.26
CA LEU A 73 -31.43 -13.27 3.11
C LEU A 73 -31.77 -14.11 4.35
N PRO A 74 -31.51 -13.62 5.58
CA PRO A 74 -31.91 -14.31 6.80
C PRO A 74 -33.42 -14.18 7.03
N ASN A 75 -34.14 -15.29 6.98
CA ASN A 75 -35.54 -15.41 7.40
C ASN A 75 -35.59 -15.90 8.85
N VAL A 76 -36.09 -15.07 9.75
CA VAL A 76 -36.12 -15.35 11.19
C VAL A 76 -37.53 -15.83 11.58
N ASN A 77 -37.61 -17.00 12.23
CA ASN A 77 -38.90 -17.49 12.73
C ASN A 77 -39.19 -16.87 14.11
N TYR A 78 -39.89 -15.73 14.10
CA TYR A 78 -40.20 -14.92 15.28
C TYR A 78 -40.98 -15.68 16.37
N SER A 79 -41.80 -16.69 16.00
CA SER A 79 -42.58 -17.50 16.96
C SER A 79 -41.70 -18.34 17.89
N LEU A 80 -40.67 -18.99 17.34
CA LEU A 80 -39.69 -19.79 18.07
C LEU A 80 -38.70 -18.91 18.84
N LEU A 81 -38.38 -17.73 18.31
CA LEU A 81 -37.50 -16.75 18.95
C LEU A 81 -38.13 -16.22 20.25
N TRP A 82 -39.43 -15.91 20.23
CA TRP A 82 -40.16 -15.38 21.38
C TRP A 82 -40.41 -16.44 22.47
N GLN A 83 -40.69 -17.69 22.08
CA GLN A 83 -40.92 -18.78 23.03
C GLN A 83 -39.65 -19.25 23.75
N ARG A 84 -38.47 -19.09 23.13
CA ARG A 84 -37.22 -19.69 23.61
C ARG A 84 -36.25 -18.70 24.26
N HIS A 85 -36.42 -17.39 24.07
CA HIS A 85 -35.53 -16.39 24.68
C HIS A 85 -36.31 -15.50 25.63
N ARG A 86 -35.92 -15.55 26.92
CA ARG A 86 -36.37 -14.55 27.89
C ARG A 86 -35.83 -13.19 27.47
N PRO A 87 -36.53 -12.07 27.75
CA PRO A 87 -36.08 -10.72 27.36
C PRO A 87 -34.65 -10.41 27.85
N ALA A 88 -34.24 -10.97 28.99
CA ALA A 88 -32.87 -10.85 29.50
C ALA A 88 -31.79 -11.49 28.58
N ASP A 89 -32.11 -12.58 27.88
CA ASP A 89 -31.17 -13.25 26.97
C ASP A 89 -31.06 -12.51 25.62
N LEU A 90 -32.15 -11.89 25.16
CA LEU A 90 -32.12 -11.00 23.99
C LEU A 90 -31.26 -9.76 24.24
N VAL A 91 -31.38 -9.14 25.41
CA VAL A 91 -30.55 -7.98 25.81
C VAL A 91 -29.07 -8.39 25.94
N ARG A 92 -28.80 -9.58 26.49
CA ARG A 92 -27.43 -10.09 26.60
C ARG A 92 -26.84 -10.45 25.23
N SER A 93 -27.65 -10.98 24.32
CA SER A 93 -27.23 -11.28 22.93
C SER A 93 -27.00 -10.00 22.12
N SER A 94 -27.85 -8.98 22.26
CA SER A 94 -27.67 -7.70 21.58
C SER A 94 -26.44 -6.95 22.10
N MET A 95 -26.18 -6.97 23.42
CA MET A 95 -24.93 -6.42 23.98
C MET A 95 -23.70 -7.13 23.44
N ARG A 96 -23.71 -8.47 23.34
CA ARG A 96 -22.59 -9.23 22.75
C ARG A 96 -22.38 -8.89 21.29
N LEU A 97 -23.45 -8.72 20.53
CA LEU A 97 -23.38 -8.31 19.13
C LEU A 97 -22.82 -6.89 19.00
N PHE A 98 -23.24 -5.96 19.86
CA PHE A 98 -22.69 -4.60 19.90
C PHE A 98 -21.20 -4.60 20.27
N LEU A 99 -20.79 -5.38 21.27
CA LEU A 99 -19.38 -5.55 21.64
C LEU A 99 -18.56 -6.20 20.52
N ALA A 100 -19.13 -7.15 19.78
CA ALA A 100 -18.47 -7.76 18.63
C ALA A 100 -18.30 -6.75 17.47
N ILE A 101 -19.31 -5.91 17.21
CA ILE A 101 -19.24 -4.86 16.19
C ILE A 101 -18.22 -3.80 16.59
N SER A 102 -18.21 -3.34 17.85
CA SER A 102 -17.24 -2.34 18.31
C SER A 102 -15.81 -2.88 18.28
N ALA A 103 -15.61 -4.14 18.68
CA ALA A 103 -14.31 -4.81 18.55
C ALA A 103 -13.87 -4.96 17.08
N ALA A 104 -14.79 -5.32 16.18
CA ALA A 104 -14.51 -5.40 14.74
C ALA A 104 -14.17 -4.02 14.16
N ALA A 105 -14.88 -2.97 14.56
CA ALA A 105 -14.62 -1.59 14.14
C ALA A 105 -13.23 -1.12 14.59
N VAL A 106 -12.82 -1.42 15.83
CA VAL A 106 -11.46 -1.11 16.33
C VAL A 106 -10.38 -1.87 15.55
N ARG A 107 -10.64 -3.13 15.19
CA ARG A 107 -9.70 -3.91 14.36
C ARG A 107 -9.57 -3.31 12.96
N LEU A 108 -10.68 -2.88 12.36
CA LEU A 108 -10.71 -2.28 11.03
C LEU A 108 -10.05 -0.90 11.01
N SER A 109 -10.24 -0.09 12.06
CA SER A 109 -9.55 1.20 12.19
C SER A 109 -8.04 1.00 12.35
N ARG A 110 -7.58 0.01 13.11
CA ARG A 110 -6.15 -0.33 13.21
C ARG A 110 -5.57 -0.74 11.85
N LEU A 111 -6.31 -1.53 11.07
CA LEU A 111 -5.91 -1.91 9.71
C LEU A 111 -5.82 -0.70 8.78
N PHE A 112 -6.75 0.26 8.90
CA PHE A 112 -6.72 1.49 8.13
C PHE A 112 -5.52 2.36 8.49
N VAL A 113 -5.23 2.53 9.78
CA VAL A 113 -4.03 3.26 10.25
C VAL A 113 -2.75 2.58 9.76
N TYR A 114 -2.68 1.26 9.82
CA TYR A 114 -1.56 0.51 9.27
C TYR A 114 -1.43 0.72 7.76
N GLY A 115 -2.55 0.69 7.02
CA GLY A 115 -2.57 0.98 5.58
C GLY A 115 -2.03 2.37 5.25
N ILE A 116 -2.42 3.39 6.02
CA ILE A 116 -1.89 4.76 5.87
C ILE A 116 -0.39 4.78 6.16
N ALA A 117 0.07 4.14 7.23
CA ALA A 117 1.49 4.11 7.59
C ALA A 117 2.35 3.42 6.51
N VAL A 118 1.88 2.30 5.96
CA VAL A 118 2.54 1.61 4.84
C VAL A 118 2.55 2.48 3.59
N PHE A 119 1.44 3.16 3.28
CA PHE A 119 1.37 4.07 2.14
C PHE A 119 2.34 5.25 2.28
N GLN A 120 2.43 5.84 3.48
CA GLN A 120 3.38 6.90 3.79
C GLN A 120 4.83 6.41 3.62
N TRP A 121 5.16 5.25 4.18
CA TRP A 121 6.49 4.65 4.05
C TRP A 121 6.86 4.37 2.58
N LEU A 122 5.93 3.82 1.80
CA LEU A 122 6.13 3.59 0.37
C LEU A 122 6.35 4.90 -0.39
N ARG A 123 5.56 5.93 -0.06
CA ARG A 123 5.72 7.28 -0.63
C ARG A 123 7.09 7.85 -0.32
N ASP A 124 7.57 7.72 0.92
CA ASP A 124 8.88 8.23 1.34
C ASP A 124 10.02 7.51 0.59
N ILE A 125 9.93 6.20 0.41
CA ILE A 125 10.88 5.43 -0.41
C ILE A 125 10.85 5.89 -1.87
N LEU A 126 9.65 6.01 -2.46
CA LEU A 126 9.50 6.47 -3.84
C LEU A 126 10.05 7.88 -4.02
N GLN A 127 9.83 8.77 -3.06
CA GLN A 127 10.37 10.13 -3.08
C GLN A 127 11.89 10.13 -2.97
N ALA A 128 12.48 9.29 -2.11
CA ALA A 128 13.92 9.14 -2.03
C ALA A 128 14.51 8.63 -3.35
N VAL A 129 13.95 7.54 -3.91
CA VAL A 129 14.33 7.01 -5.23
C VAL A 129 14.19 8.10 -6.30
N LEU A 130 13.15 8.91 -6.26
CA LEU A 130 12.96 10.01 -7.21
C LEU A 130 14.06 11.06 -7.15
N ILE A 131 14.40 11.52 -5.95
CA ILE A 131 15.43 12.54 -5.73
C ILE A 131 16.80 12.01 -6.14
N TYR A 132 17.14 10.77 -5.80
CA TYR A 132 18.43 10.20 -6.20
C TYR A 132 18.51 9.91 -7.69
N SER A 133 17.42 9.39 -8.30
CA SER A 133 17.37 9.20 -9.75
C SER A 133 17.52 10.52 -10.49
N SER A 134 16.84 11.58 -10.04
CA SER A 134 16.89 12.89 -10.69
C SER A 134 18.31 13.48 -10.65
N MET A 135 19.03 13.30 -9.53
CA MET A 135 20.45 13.64 -9.42
C MET A 135 21.34 12.83 -10.39
N VAL A 136 21.15 11.52 -10.47
CA VAL A 136 21.94 10.63 -11.36
C VAL A 136 21.72 10.94 -12.84
N THR A 137 20.48 11.28 -13.22
CA THR A 137 20.12 11.57 -14.61
C THR A 137 20.27 13.05 -14.98
N PHE A 138 20.72 13.90 -14.04
CA PHE A 138 20.78 15.36 -14.19
C PHE A 138 19.46 15.97 -14.67
N SER A 139 18.34 15.40 -14.22
CA SER A 139 17.00 15.83 -14.60
C SER A 139 16.30 16.50 -13.42
N PRO A 140 15.42 17.49 -13.65
CA PRO A 140 14.57 18.03 -12.59
C PRO A 140 13.59 16.99 -12.02
N ASN A 141 13.12 16.05 -12.83
CA ASN A 141 12.12 15.04 -12.43
C ASN A 141 12.24 13.81 -13.32
N PHE A 142 12.66 12.69 -12.72
CA PHE A 142 12.93 11.44 -13.42
C PHE A 142 11.68 10.83 -14.09
N PHE A 143 10.55 10.74 -13.38
CA PHE A 143 9.30 10.20 -13.96
C PHE A 143 8.70 11.10 -15.04
N VAL A 144 8.79 12.42 -14.88
CA VAL A 144 8.29 13.37 -15.88
C VAL A 144 9.02 13.17 -17.21
N ASP A 145 10.32 12.89 -17.20
CA ASP A 145 11.06 12.60 -18.43
C ASP A 145 10.60 11.28 -19.08
N ILE A 146 10.32 10.25 -18.28
CA ILE A 146 9.78 8.97 -18.77
C ILE A 146 8.41 9.18 -19.40
N GLU A 147 7.50 9.86 -18.71
CA GLU A 147 6.16 10.17 -19.22
C GLU A 147 6.23 10.99 -20.51
N THR A 148 7.05 12.04 -20.51
CA THR A 148 7.27 12.90 -21.68
C THR A 148 7.78 12.09 -22.89
N TYR A 149 8.66 11.11 -22.65
CA TYR A 149 9.18 10.23 -23.69
C TYR A 149 8.15 9.20 -24.18
N VAL A 150 7.39 8.58 -23.28
CA VAL A 150 6.32 7.63 -23.63
C VAL A 150 5.30 8.29 -24.55
N PHE A 151 4.99 9.55 -24.28
CA PHE A 151 4.00 10.31 -25.02
C PHE A 151 4.56 11.17 -26.17
N ARG A 152 5.82 10.95 -26.57
CA ARG A 152 6.53 11.76 -27.58
C ARG A 152 5.82 11.93 -28.92
N ASP A 153 5.03 10.94 -29.34
CA ASP A 153 4.36 10.91 -30.65
C ASP A 153 2.89 11.38 -30.56
N THR A 154 2.40 11.72 -29.36
CA THR A 154 0.98 11.99 -29.14
C THR A 154 0.66 13.48 -29.31
N GLN A 155 0.27 13.87 -30.52
CA GLN A 155 -0.11 15.26 -30.84
C GLN A 155 -1.29 15.78 -30.01
N ALA A 156 -2.13 14.90 -29.48
CA ALA A 156 -3.28 15.29 -28.70
C ALA A 156 -2.94 15.88 -27.31
N LEU A 157 -1.71 15.68 -26.83
CA LEU A 157 -1.22 16.27 -25.58
C LEU A 157 -0.63 17.67 -25.78
N LEU A 158 -0.43 18.09 -27.03
CA LEU A 158 0.10 19.41 -27.40
C LEU A 158 -0.99 20.49 -27.52
N GLN A 159 -2.26 20.12 -27.39
CA GLN A 159 -3.34 21.08 -27.48
C GLN A 159 -3.25 22.06 -26.30
N PRO A 160 -3.26 23.38 -26.57
CA PRO A 160 -3.15 24.37 -25.52
C PRO A 160 -4.32 24.21 -24.55
N ARG A 161 -3.98 24.05 -23.27
CA ARG A 161 -4.86 24.11 -22.10
C ARG A 161 -5.77 25.34 -22.25
N ASN A 162 -6.99 25.16 -22.75
CA ASN A 162 -8.05 26.14 -22.56
C ASN A 162 -8.37 26.08 -21.07
N GLY A 163 -7.72 26.94 -20.29
CA GLY A 163 -7.95 27.21 -18.87
C GLY A 163 -8.48 26.03 -18.05
N THR A 164 -7.61 25.41 -17.25
CA THR A 164 -8.01 24.48 -16.16
C THR A 164 -8.96 25.06 -15.12
N SER A 165 -9.42 26.31 -15.28
CA SER A 165 -10.54 26.84 -14.51
C SER A 165 -11.88 26.20 -14.89
N ASN A 166 -11.99 25.58 -16.08
CA ASN A 166 -13.28 25.22 -16.67
C ASN A 166 -13.44 23.71 -16.96
N TRP A 167 -12.69 22.84 -16.27
CA TRP A 167 -12.97 21.39 -16.34
C TRP A 167 -14.35 21.06 -15.74
N LEU A 168 -14.78 21.87 -14.75
CA LEU A 168 -16.13 21.79 -14.19
C LEU A 168 -17.21 22.28 -15.17
N ASP A 169 -16.89 23.22 -16.05
CA ASP A 169 -17.81 23.76 -17.06
C ASP A 169 -17.87 22.89 -18.33
N THR A 170 -16.88 22.01 -18.51
CA THR A 170 -16.83 21.01 -19.61
C THR A 170 -17.30 19.63 -19.16
N LEU A 171 -17.61 19.45 -17.88
CA LEU A 171 -18.49 18.36 -17.45
C LEU A 171 -19.79 18.52 -18.24
N PRO A 172 -20.29 17.49 -18.93
CA PRO A 172 -21.65 17.50 -19.45
C PRO A 172 -22.60 17.48 -18.24
N ILE A 173 -22.83 18.65 -17.63
CA ILE A 173 -23.79 18.84 -16.52
C ILE A 173 -25.21 18.45 -16.95
N ASN A 174 -25.45 18.31 -18.26
CA ASN A 174 -26.73 17.90 -18.82
C ASN A 174 -27.00 16.39 -18.82
N ASP A 175 -25.99 15.52 -18.68
CA ASP A 175 -26.20 14.07 -18.59
C ASP A 175 -25.46 13.54 -17.36
N GLY A 176 -26.18 13.45 -16.23
CA GLY A 176 -25.67 13.16 -14.88
C GLY A 176 -25.05 11.76 -14.64
N ASN A 177 -24.37 11.18 -15.62
CA ASN A 177 -23.63 9.93 -15.47
C ASN A 177 -22.16 10.20 -15.13
N VAL A 178 -21.85 10.14 -13.83
CA VAL A 178 -20.48 10.13 -13.27
C VAL A 178 -19.65 8.93 -13.80
N PHE A 179 -20.30 7.95 -14.44
CA PHE A 179 -19.69 6.77 -15.04
C PHE A 179 -19.45 6.87 -16.56
N ASP A 180 -19.58 8.05 -17.17
CA ASP A 180 -19.25 8.19 -18.60
C ASP A 180 -17.73 7.96 -18.83
N TRP A 181 -17.41 6.99 -19.69
CA TRP A 181 -16.04 6.64 -20.05
C TRP A 181 -15.30 7.80 -20.75
N ASN A 182 -16.03 8.64 -21.49
CA ASN A 182 -15.45 9.82 -22.14
C ASN A 182 -14.96 10.85 -21.12
N LEU A 183 -15.66 10.99 -19.99
CA LEU A 183 -15.23 11.84 -18.89
C LEU A 183 -13.91 11.36 -18.30
N TRP A 184 -13.83 10.07 -17.98
CA TRP A 184 -12.64 9.47 -17.39
C TRP A 184 -11.43 9.56 -18.31
N THR A 185 -11.62 9.34 -19.61
CA THR A 185 -10.52 9.48 -20.59
C THR A 185 -10.08 10.92 -20.78
N MET A 186 -11.00 11.90 -20.72
CA MET A 186 -10.66 13.32 -20.75
C MET A 186 -9.88 13.75 -19.49
N ILE A 187 -10.32 13.35 -18.30
CA ILE A 187 -9.63 13.62 -17.04
C ILE A 187 -8.22 13.00 -17.04
N LEU A 188 -8.10 11.74 -17.49
CA LEU A 188 -6.80 11.09 -17.60
C LEU A 188 -5.88 11.79 -18.61
N ARG A 189 -6.43 12.22 -19.76
CA ARG A 189 -5.66 12.99 -20.76
C ARG A 189 -5.19 14.33 -20.17
N ASP A 190 -6.03 15.04 -19.43
CA ASP A 190 -5.69 16.31 -18.82
C ASP A 190 -4.68 16.16 -17.67
N MET A 191 -4.79 15.08 -16.91
CA MET A 191 -3.80 14.73 -15.89
C MET A 191 -2.45 14.45 -16.53
N VAL A 192 -2.39 13.64 -17.59
CA VAL A 192 -1.15 13.33 -18.32
C VAL A 192 -0.58 14.58 -19.02
N SER A 193 -1.42 15.39 -19.65
CA SER A 193 -0.94 16.63 -20.30
C SER A 193 -0.36 17.62 -19.28
N SER A 194 -0.82 17.58 -18.02
CA SER A 194 -0.30 18.42 -16.94
C SER A 194 1.09 18.01 -16.44
N THR A 195 1.49 16.75 -16.63
CA THR A 195 2.79 16.25 -16.16
C THR A 195 3.87 16.31 -17.24
N VAL A 196 3.51 16.27 -18.52
CA VAL A 196 4.43 16.29 -19.66
C VAL A 196 5.10 17.67 -19.83
N ARG A 197 6.41 17.68 -20.15
CA ARG A 197 7.14 18.92 -20.45
C ARG A 197 6.92 19.38 -21.87
N ILE A 198 6.40 20.60 -22.01
CA ILE A 198 6.07 21.21 -23.29
C ILE A 198 6.69 22.62 -23.33
N GLN A 199 7.34 22.94 -24.43
CA GLN A 199 7.81 24.29 -24.77
C GLN A 199 6.83 24.90 -25.77
N CYS A 200 6.15 25.98 -25.37
CA CYS A 200 5.22 26.68 -26.25
C CYS A 200 5.82 28.02 -26.67
N THR A 201 5.96 28.22 -27.97
CA THR A 201 6.32 29.51 -28.56
C THR A 201 5.06 30.20 -29.07
N LYS A 202 4.86 31.45 -28.69
CA LYS A 202 3.81 32.29 -29.27
C LYS A 202 4.39 32.97 -30.50
N ALA A 203 3.95 32.59 -31.69
CA ALA A 203 4.26 33.34 -32.90
C ALA A 203 3.53 34.70 -32.87
N GLU A 204 4.08 35.72 -33.55
CA GLU A 204 3.44 37.05 -33.66
C GLU A 204 1.99 36.96 -34.19
N ASP A 205 1.67 35.93 -34.98
CA ASP A 205 0.34 35.66 -35.56
C ASP A 205 -0.67 35.00 -34.59
N ALA A 206 -0.49 35.13 -33.28
CA ALA A 206 -1.36 34.59 -32.23
C ALA A 206 -1.54 33.04 -32.19
N SER A 207 -0.96 32.29 -33.13
CA SER A 207 -0.88 30.84 -33.04
C SER A 207 0.15 30.42 -31.99
N LYS A 208 -0.29 29.67 -30.98
CA LYS A 208 0.59 29.04 -29.99
C LYS A 208 1.00 27.68 -30.53
N THR A 209 2.26 27.53 -30.94
CA THR A 209 2.83 26.23 -31.29
C THR A 209 3.52 25.66 -30.06
N CYS A 210 3.06 24.49 -29.62
CA CYS A 210 3.58 23.78 -28.48
C CYS A 210 4.33 22.54 -28.97
N VAL A 211 5.57 22.34 -28.51
CA VAL A 211 6.43 21.21 -28.86
C VAL A 211 6.89 20.54 -27.57
N ILE A 212 7.01 19.21 -27.60
CA ILE A 212 7.53 18.45 -26.46
C ILE A 212 9.00 18.82 -26.22
N ASP A 213 9.37 19.08 -24.96
CA ASP A 213 10.76 19.33 -24.59
C ASP A 213 11.58 18.03 -24.73
N ARG A 214 12.52 18.03 -25.67
CA ARG A 214 13.41 16.88 -25.93
C ARG A 214 14.75 17.00 -25.22
N ASN A 215 14.96 18.02 -24.39
CA ASN A 215 16.22 18.23 -23.67
C ASN A 215 16.30 17.39 -22.38
N SER A 216 16.15 16.07 -22.52
CA SER A 216 16.38 15.12 -21.42
C SER A 216 17.18 13.92 -21.89
N LEU A 217 17.81 13.24 -20.94
CA LEU A 217 18.78 12.17 -21.21
C LEU A 217 18.15 10.95 -21.88
N ILE A 218 16.85 10.70 -21.64
CA ILE A 218 16.09 9.63 -22.28
C ILE A 218 15.91 9.86 -23.79
N PHE A 219 15.71 11.10 -24.25
CA PHE A 219 15.66 11.40 -25.68
C PHE A 219 17.03 11.21 -26.34
N ARG A 220 18.11 11.60 -25.65
CA ARG A 220 19.48 11.36 -26.14
C ARG A 220 19.78 9.86 -26.29
N PHE A 221 19.36 9.03 -25.33
CA PHE A 221 19.47 7.57 -25.48
C PHE A 221 18.70 7.05 -26.69
N SER A 222 17.47 7.54 -26.89
CA SER A 222 16.66 7.18 -28.06
C SER A 222 17.38 7.53 -29.37
N ASP A 223 17.97 8.72 -29.47
CA ASP A 223 18.65 9.18 -30.69
C ASP A 223 19.91 8.36 -30.97
N VAL A 224 20.70 8.02 -29.94
CA VAL A 224 21.91 7.19 -30.07
C VAL A 224 21.55 5.76 -30.49
N ILE A 225 20.48 5.19 -29.92
CA ILE A 225 20.01 3.84 -30.27
C ILE A 225 19.50 3.80 -31.70
N ALA A 226 18.70 4.80 -32.11
CA ALA A 226 18.24 4.91 -33.49
C ALA A 226 19.42 5.04 -34.47
N LEU A 227 20.45 5.83 -34.12
CA LEU A 227 21.65 6.01 -34.95
C LEU A 227 22.46 4.71 -35.14
N HIS A 228 22.63 3.92 -34.06
CA HIS A 228 23.50 2.73 -34.10
C HIS A 228 22.77 1.46 -34.55
N PHE A 229 21.45 1.41 -34.39
CA PHE A 229 20.63 0.25 -34.70
C PHE A 229 19.45 0.65 -35.59
N PRO A 230 19.67 0.80 -36.91
CA PRO A 230 18.62 1.20 -37.87
C PRO A 230 17.49 0.17 -38.02
N ILE A 231 17.62 -0.99 -37.36
CA ILE A 231 16.54 -1.99 -37.23
C ILE A 231 15.38 -1.41 -36.41
N PHE A 232 15.65 -0.52 -35.46
CA PHE A 232 14.60 0.10 -34.64
C PHE A 232 13.74 1.12 -35.39
N ASP A 233 14.23 1.69 -36.50
CA ASP A 233 13.40 2.53 -37.39
C ASP A 233 12.30 1.71 -38.10
N ARG A 234 12.46 0.39 -38.18
CA ARG A 234 11.48 -0.53 -38.78
C ARG A 234 10.55 -1.18 -37.75
N LEU A 235 10.82 -1.00 -36.46
CA LEU A 235 10.02 -1.58 -35.38
C LEU A 235 8.88 -0.62 -34.99
N PRO A 236 7.76 -1.13 -34.46
CA PRO A 236 6.69 -0.29 -33.96
C PRO A 236 7.21 0.65 -32.86
N SER A 237 6.83 1.94 -32.91
CA SER A 237 7.18 2.95 -31.87
C SER A 237 7.09 2.45 -30.43
N PRO A 238 6.07 1.67 -29.99
CA PRO A 238 6.00 1.19 -28.60
C PRO A 238 7.16 0.26 -28.20
N VAL A 239 7.73 -0.52 -29.13
CA VAL A 239 8.84 -1.45 -28.82
C VAL A 239 10.11 -0.66 -28.51
N LEU A 240 10.40 0.37 -29.32
CA LEU A 240 11.50 1.28 -29.07
C LEU A 240 11.28 2.03 -27.75
N THR A 241 10.06 2.50 -27.50
CA THR A 241 9.72 3.21 -26.26
C THR A 241 9.99 2.35 -25.03
N ILE A 242 9.52 1.10 -25.01
CA ILE A 242 9.75 0.18 -23.89
C ILE A 242 11.24 -0.08 -23.67
N LEU A 243 12.00 -0.32 -24.74
CA LEU A 243 13.44 -0.59 -24.64
C LEU A 243 14.19 0.60 -24.05
N VAL A 244 13.93 1.80 -24.56
CA VAL A 244 14.62 3.02 -24.11
C VAL A 244 14.22 3.37 -22.67
N VAL A 245 12.94 3.21 -22.31
CA VAL A 245 12.49 3.40 -20.92
C VAL A 245 13.15 2.38 -19.99
N LEU A 246 13.24 1.11 -20.39
CA LEU A 246 13.90 0.08 -19.59
C LEU A 246 15.38 0.39 -19.40
N LEU A 247 16.09 0.79 -20.47
CA LEU A 247 17.49 1.19 -20.38
C LEU A 247 17.67 2.40 -19.46
N TYR A 248 16.78 3.39 -19.56
CA TYR A 248 16.80 4.58 -18.71
C TYR A 248 16.54 4.24 -17.24
N LEU A 249 15.60 3.34 -16.96
CA LEU A 249 15.34 2.81 -15.61
C LEU A 249 16.55 2.08 -15.05
N VAL A 250 17.14 1.15 -15.82
CA VAL A 250 18.34 0.41 -15.40
C VAL A 250 19.51 1.35 -15.13
N TYR A 251 19.71 2.37 -15.98
CA TYR A 251 20.72 3.40 -15.76
C TYR A 251 20.49 4.15 -14.44
N GLY A 252 19.26 4.60 -14.19
CA GLY A 252 18.89 5.26 -12.94
C GLY A 252 19.15 4.38 -11.71
N PHE A 253 18.66 3.14 -11.72
CA PHE A 253 18.83 2.19 -10.61
C PHE A 253 20.30 1.81 -10.37
N ALA A 254 21.07 1.57 -11.43
CA ALA A 254 22.50 1.27 -11.30
C ALA A 254 23.26 2.46 -10.70
N GLY A 255 22.96 3.69 -11.14
CA GLY A 255 23.54 4.90 -10.57
C GLY A 255 23.17 5.09 -9.11
N GLN A 256 21.93 4.76 -8.71
CA GLN A 256 21.52 4.78 -7.31
C GLN A 256 22.30 3.77 -6.46
N MET A 257 22.46 2.53 -6.94
CA MET A 257 23.22 1.50 -6.22
C MET A 257 24.66 1.92 -5.97
N ILE A 258 25.32 2.49 -6.99
CA ILE A 258 26.68 3.02 -6.87
C ILE A 258 26.71 4.18 -5.87
N SER A 259 25.79 5.13 -5.99
CA SER A 259 25.72 6.30 -5.10
C SER A 259 25.48 5.90 -3.65
N PHE A 260 24.60 4.92 -3.41
CA PHE A 260 24.34 4.40 -2.08
C PHE A 260 25.56 3.68 -1.48
N ASN A 261 26.28 2.92 -2.30
CA ASN A 261 27.53 2.27 -1.88
C ASN A 261 28.59 3.30 -1.46
N VAL A 262 28.79 4.34 -2.28
CA VAL A 262 29.71 5.45 -1.96
C VAL A 262 29.27 6.20 -0.71
N LEU A 263 27.97 6.44 -0.53
CA LEU A 263 27.43 7.10 0.65
C LEU A 263 27.66 6.26 1.92
N ILE A 264 27.44 4.94 1.86
CA ILE A 264 27.75 4.04 2.99
C ILE A 264 29.23 4.12 3.34
N TYR A 265 30.11 4.00 2.34
CA TYR A 265 31.55 4.08 2.55
C TYR A 265 31.95 5.42 3.20
N TYR A 266 31.38 6.53 2.72
CA TYR A 266 31.59 7.85 3.29
C TYR A 266 31.10 7.96 4.74
N MET A 267 29.92 7.43 5.05
CA MET A 267 29.38 7.42 6.41
C MET A 267 30.22 6.56 7.36
N MET A 268 30.70 5.39 6.91
CA MET A 268 31.62 4.56 7.69
C MET A 268 32.93 5.30 7.98
N GLN A 269 33.48 6.01 6.99
CA GLN A 269 34.70 6.79 7.14
C GLN A 269 34.50 7.97 8.10
N LEU A 270 33.35 8.65 8.04
CA LEU A 270 33.00 9.70 8.99
C LEU A 270 32.90 9.14 10.40
N PHE A 271 32.19 8.02 10.59
CA PHE A 271 32.03 7.37 11.88
C PHE A 271 33.38 6.98 12.48
N SER A 272 34.28 6.40 11.68
CA SER A 272 35.64 6.08 12.10
C SER A 272 36.41 7.33 12.57
N ARG A 273 36.31 8.45 11.84
CA ARG A 273 36.94 9.72 12.22
C ARG A 273 36.34 10.31 13.50
N PHE A 274 35.01 10.26 13.66
CA PHE A 274 34.35 10.73 14.88
C PHE A 274 34.74 9.89 16.10
N ASN A 275 34.83 8.57 15.97
CA ASN A 275 35.31 7.71 17.05
C ASN A 275 36.76 8.02 17.43
N GLY A 276 37.62 8.30 16.44
CA GLY A 276 38.98 8.80 16.70
C GLY A 276 39.00 10.09 17.51
N MET A 277 38.18 11.08 17.13
CA MET A 277 38.06 12.34 17.87
C MET A 277 37.51 12.15 19.29
N ILE A 278 36.48 11.33 19.46
CA ILE A 278 35.90 11.01 20.78
C ILE A 278 36.95 10.35 21.68
N THR A 279 37.76 9.45 21.12
CA THR A 279 38.84 8.78 21.86
C THR A 279 39.92 9.77 22.31
N ILE A 280 40.28 10.73 21.47
CA ILE A 280 41.24 11.79 21.82
C ILE A 280 40.67 12.70 22.90
N ILE A 281 39.42 13.14 22.76
CA ILE A 281 38.76 14.04 23.74
C ILE A 281 38.63 13.35 25.10
N THR A 282 38.18 12.09 25.11
CA THR A 282 38.08 11.29 26.35
C THR A 282 39.45 10.99 26.96
N GLY A 283 40.47 10.74 26.14
CA GLY A 283 41.85 10.56 26.57
C GLY A 283 42.43 11.82 27.24
N VAL A 284 42.27 12.99 26.61
CA VAL A 284 42.69 14.28 27.19
C VAL A 284 41.92 14.58 28.47
N GLY A 285 40.60 14.38 28.48
CA GLY A 285 39.77 14.55 29.67
C GLY A 285 40.22 13.67 30.84
N LYS A 286 40.62 12.43 30.56
CA LYS A 286 41.15 11.49 31.57
C LYS A 286 42.49 11.94 32.13
N ILE A 287 43.39 12.48 31.30
CA ILE A 287 44.70 13.02 31.73
C ILE A 287 44.51 14.27 32.59
N VAL A 288 43.62 15.19 32.19
CA VAL A 288 43.29 16.39 32.97
C VAL A 288 42.68 16.01 34.33
N TRP A 289 41.80 15.01 34.36
CA TRP A 289 41.20 14.53 35.60
C TRP A 289 42.24 13.88 36.55
N HIS A 290 43.16 13.09 36.01
CA HIS A 290 44.22 12.45 36.80
C HIS A 290 45.24 13.46 37.33
N ASN A 291 45.65 14.44 36.53
CA ASN A 291 46.60 15.48 36.97
C ASN A 291 45.93 16.52 37.89
N GLY A 292 44.64 16.78 37.72
CA GLY A 292 43.87 17.65 38.62
C GLY A 292 43.67 17.05 40.01
N THR A 293 43.61 15.73 40.12
CA THR A 293 43.51 15.03 41.42
C THR A 293 44.85 14.98 42.17
N GLU A 294 45.98 14.93 41.48
CA GLU A 294 47.31 15.03 42.10
C GLU A 294 47.68 16.45 42.58
N MET A 295 47.05 17.51 42.05
CA MET A 295 47.27 18.89 42.51
C MET A 295 46.38 19.31 43.70
N ILE A 296 45.42 18.47 44.11
CA ILE A 296 44.50 18.72 45.24
C ILE A 296 44.90 17.90 46.49
N MET A 297 45.84 16.95 46.36
CA MET A 297 46.54 16.33 47.50
C MET A 297 47.82 17.09 47.84
#